data_AF-A0A328N8D4-F1
#
_entry.id   AF-A0A328N8D4-F1
#
_cell.length_a   1.000
_cell.length_b   1.000
_cell.length_c   1.000
_cell.angle_alpha   90.00
_cell.angle_beta   90.00
_cell.angle_gamma   90.00
#
_symmetry.space_group_name_H-M   'P 1'
#
loop_
_entity.id
_entity.type
_entity.pdbx_description
1 polymer ?
#
loop_
_entity_poly.entity_id
_entity_poly.type
_entity_poly.pdbx_seq_one_letter_code
_entity_poly.pdbx_strand_id
1 'polypeptide(L)'
;MTVAAGVPANLCAVVLAAGEGTRLRPLTERVPKALCPVGNVPLLDRALARLAGLGLTGPDRVAVNACYLGDQVVAHVGDRAHLSLEPGDPLGTAGGVANLRDWIDGRPVLVGNADAYLADPAAPPGPDVAALLDGWDGHTVRLLGQPAADPAAPGTFAGHCFTGFSLLPWRLVRDLPVVFSDLVRAVWRPAEAAGALAVVPYPGTFFDTGTPADYLAANLHAAAGGVLVEETATVTGHCVESVVGAGARVDGDVSRTVVWPGATVRAGERLRNVIRAGSDLTVPCRAQG
;
A
#
# COMPACT_ATOMS: atom_id res chain seq x y z
N MET A 1 11.89 21.46 8.31
CA MET A 1 11.36 20.10 8.51
C MET A 1 12.06 19.51 9.71
N THR A 2 11.39 19.53 10.86
CA THR A 2 11.90 18.92 12.08
C THR A 2 11.58 17.44 11.99
N VAL A 3 12.59 16.57 12.04
CA VAL A 3 12.39 15.11 12.18
C VAL A 3 11.42 14.91 13.35
N ALA A 4 10.34 14.14 13.16
CA ALA A 4 9.42 13.83 14.24
C ALA A 4 10.23 13.30 15.43
N ALA A 5 10.10 13.97 16.59
CA ALA A 5 10.76 13.52 17.81
C ALA A 5 10.40 12.05 18.06
N GLY A 6 11.40 11.16 18.16
CA GLY A 6 11.19 9.75 18.54
C GLY A 6 11.49 8.67 17.50
N VAL A 7 11.93 9.00 16.27
CA VAL A 7 12.39 7.95 15.33
C VAL A 7 13.75 7.39 15.78
N PRO A 8 13.89 6.08 16.05
CA PRO A 8 15.17 5.51 16.46
C PRO A 8 16.23 5.68 15.37
N ALA A 9 17.44 6.12 15.75
CA ALA A 9 18.53 6.38 14.80
C ALA A 9 18.93 5.14 13.99
N ASN A 10 18.68 3.93 14.50
CA ASN A 10 18.96 2.65 13.87
C ASN A 10 17.72 2.00 13.23
N LEU A 11 16.59 2.69 13.06
CA LEU A 11 15.41 2.13 12.40
C LEU A 11 15.63 2.00 10.88
N CYS A 12 15.18 0.88 10.31
CA CYS A 12 15.01 0.71 8.85
C CYS A 12 13.55 0.41 8.51
N ALA A 13 13.21 0.46 7.22
CA ALA A 13 11.89 0.13 6.74
C ALA A 13 11.93 -0.83 5.56
N VAL A 14 10.92 -1.69 5.47
CA VAL A 14 10.68 -2.60 4.35
C VAL A 14 9.29 -2.33 3.80
N VAL A 15 9.18 -2.07 2.51
CA VAL A 15 7.89 -2.00 1.81
C VAL A 15 7.65 -3.29 1.05
N LEU A 16 6.54 -3.95 1.34
CA LEU A 16 6.14 -5.19 0.71
C LEU A 16 5.40 -4.92 -0.60
N ALA A 17 6.02 -5.25 -1.73
CA ALA A 17 5.49 -5.01 -3.08
C ALA A 17 5.54 -6.27 -3.99
N ALA A 18 5.80 -7.45 -3.43
CA ALA A 18 5.90 -8.72 -4.18
C ALA A 18 4.57 -9.38 -4.58
N GLY A 19 3.43 -8.92 -4.03
CA GLY A 19 2.13 -9.60 -4.19
C GLY A 19 1.50 -9.45 -5.58
N GLU A 20 0.84 -10.51 -6.05
CA GLU A 20 0.19 -10.55 -7.38
C GLU A 20 -1.08 -9.69 -7.49
N GLY A 21 -1.80 -9.46 -6.38
CA GLY A 21 -3.07 -8.74 -6.41
C GLY A 21 -4.14 -9.41 -7.30
N THR A 22 -4.28 -10.74 -7.21
CA THR A 22 -5.13 -11.55 -8.10
C THR A 22 -6.60 -11.13 -8.14
N ARG A 23 -7.12 -10.58 -7.04
CA ARG A 23 -8.49 -10.05 -6.93
C ARG A 23 -8.75 -8.79 -7.77
N LEU A 24 -7.69 -8.10 -8.23
CA LEU A 24 -7.79 -6.96 -9.15
C LEU A 24 -7.61 -7.35 -10.62
N ARG A 25 -7.41 -8.62 -10.94
CA ARG A 25 -7.33 -9.06 -12.34
C ARG A 25 -8.61 -8.69 -13.10
N PRO A 26 -8.51 -8.32 -14.38
CA PRO A 26 -7.31 -8.36 -15.24
C PRO A 26 -6.41 -7.12 -15.15
N LEU A 27 -6.66 -6.14 -14.27
CA LEU A 27 -5.80 -4.95 -14.15
C LEU A 27 -4.37 -5.33 -13.75
N THR A 28 -4.26 -6.22 -12.77
CA THR A 28 -2.96 -6.65 -12.24
C THR A 28 -2.17 -7.55 -13.17
N GLU A 29 -2.76 -8.01 -14.27
CA GLU A 29 -2.01 -8.72 -15.33
C GLU A 29 -1.13 -7.77 -16.15
N ARG A 30 -1.43 -6.47 -16.12
CA ARG A 30 -0.68 -5.42 -16.84
C ARG A 30 0.29 -4.66 -15.94
N VAL A 31 -0.17 -4.32 -14.74
CA VAL A 31 0.54 -3.46 -13.78
C VAL A 31 0.46 -4.10 -12.40
N PRO A 32 1.57 -4.37 -11.69
CA PRO A 32 1.51 -4.97 -10.35
C PRO A 32 0.70 -4.09 -9.40
N LYS A 33 0.02 -4.69 -8.41
CA LYS A 33 -0.86 -3.94 -7.47
C LYS A 33 -0.14 -2.77 -6.82
N ALA A 34 1.15 -2.94 -6.49
CA ALA A 34 2.00 -1.89 -5.95
C ALA A 34 2.08 -0.62 -6.81
N LEU A 35 1.94 -0.75 -8.12
CA LEU A 35 2.01 0.35 -9.08
C LEU A 35 0.64 0.83 -9.57
N CYS A 36 -0.46 0.19 -9.13
CA CYS A 36 -1.81 0.68 -9.43
C CYS A 36 -2.00 2.08 -8.81
N PRO A 37 -2.42 3.09 -9.58
CA PRO A 37 -2.55 4.45 -9.08
C PRO A 37 -3.81 4.63 -8.24
N VAL A 38 -3.71 5.24 -7.07
CA VAL A 38 -4.88 5.78 -6.36
C VAL A 38 -4.75 7.28 -6.32
N GLY A 39 -5.76 8.01 -6.80
CA GLY A 39 -5.71 9.47 -6.93
C GLY A 39 -4.45 9.93 -7.69
N ASN A 40 -4.18 9.29 -8.83
CA ASN A 40 -3.00 9.52 -9.70
C ASN A 40 -1.61 9.28 -9.06
N VAL A 41 -1.54 8.64 -7.89
CA VAL A 41 -0.28 8.28 -7.24
C VAL A 41 -0.20 6.76 -7.02
N PRO A 42 0.86 6.06 -7.46
CA PRO A 42 1.06 4.64 -7.19
C PRO A 42 0.98 4.31 -5.70
N LEU A 43 0.38 3.16 -5.36
CA LEU A 43 0.28 2.70 -3.95
C LEU A 43 1.66 2.57 -3.28
N LEU A 44 2.67 2.11 -4.02
CA LEU A 44 4.06 2.04 -3.57
C LEU A 44 4.62 3.42 -3.22
N ASP A 45 4.38 4.44 -4.06
CA ASP A 45 4.85 5.80 -3.80
C ASP A 45 4.14 6.40 -2.58
N ARG A 46 2.88 6.04 -2.33
CA ARG A 46 2.16 6.44 -1.11
C ARG A 46 2.78 5.83 0.15
N ALA A 47 3.24 4.57 0.09
CA ALA A 47 3.95 3.94 1.18
C ALA A 47 5.34 4.58 1.41
N LEU A 48 6.10 4.79 0.34
CA LEU A 48 7.41 5.45 0.39
C LEU A 48 7.31 6.90 0.90
N ALA A 49 6.27 7.65 0.52
CA ALA A 49 6.05 9.01 1.00
C ALA A 49 5.83 9.08 2.53
N ARG A 50 5.15 8.08 3.12
CA ARG A 50 5.01 7.98 4.58
C ARG A 50 6.35 7.74 5.27
N LEU A 51 7.15 6.82 4.73
CA LEU A 51 8.49 6.56 5.23
C LEU A 51 9.37 7.82 5.12
N ALA A 52 9.31 8.53 4.00
CA ALA A 52 10.02 9.79 3.81
C ALA A 52 9.58 10.87 4.82
N GLY A 53 8.29 10.93 5.17
CA GLY A 53 7.77 11.80 6.22
C GLY A 53 8.34 11.50 7.62
N LEU A 54 8.85 10.29 7.86
CA LEU A 54 9.61 9.92 9.06
C LEU A 54 11.13 10.17 8.93
N GLY A 55 11.60 10.66 7.78
CA GLY A 55 13.03 10.76 7.45
C GLY A 55 13.68 9.44 7.04
N LEU A 56 12.89 8.38 6.79
CA LEU A 56 13.38 7.11 6.26
C LEU A 56 13.42 7.18 4.72
N THR A 57 14.60 7.46 4.18
CA THR A 57 14.81 7.63 2.74
C THR A 57 16.11 6.97 2.30
N GLY A 58 16.18 6.57 1.03
CA GLY A 58 17.39 6.02 0.42
C GLY A 58 17.63 4.52 0.71
N PRO A 59 18.57 3.91 -0.02
CA PRO A 59 18.78 2.46 -0.02
C PRO A 59 19.39 1.91 1.27
N ASP A 60 20.00 2.75 2.08
CA ASP A 60 20.56 2.33 3.37
C ASP A 60 19.48 2.20 4.47
N ARG A 61 18.30 2.82 4.27
CA ARG A 61 17.24 2.93 5.29
C ARG A 61 15.93 2.29 4.87
N VAL A 62 15.65 2.21 3.57
CA VAL A 62 14.42 1.66 3.02
C VAL A 62 14.76 0.55 2.04
N ALA A 63 14.07 -0.58 2.16
CA ALA A 63 14.07 -1.65 1.18
C ALA A 63 12.67 -1.87 0.60
N VAL A 64 12.59 -2.31 -0.65
CA VAL A 64 11.37 -2.75 -1.32
C VAL A 64 11.61 -4.16 -1.85
N ASN A 65 10.75 -5.12 -1.49
CA ASN A 65 10.80 -6.43 -2.12
C ASN A 65 9.91 -6.46 -3.37
N ALA A 66 10.27 -7.28 -4.35
CA ALA A 66 9.44 -7.49 -5.54
C ALA A 66 9.55 -8.94 -6.04
N CYS A 67 8.48 -9.42 -6.67
CA CYS A 67 8.40 -10.77 -7.25
C CYS A 67 7.55 -10.73 -8.52
N TYR A 68 6.23 -10.67 -8.38
CA TYR A 68 5.31 -10.61 -9.52
C TYR A 68 5.44 -9.28 -10.29
N LEU A 69 5.69 -9.37 -11.60
CA LEU A 69 6.06 -8.23 -12.45
C LEU A 69 7.19 -7.39 -11.83
N GLY A 70 8.14 -8.05 -11.16
CA GLY A 70 9.19 -7.43 -10.35
C GLY A 70 10.03 -6.41 -11.10
N ASP A 71 10.30 -6.63 -12.38
CA ASP A 71 11.04 -5.68 -13.23
C ASP A 71 10.38 -4.30 -13.29
N GLN A 72 9.04 -4.23 -13.31
CA GLN A 72 8.32 -2.95 -13.29
C GLN A 72 8.49 -2.25 -11.94
N VAL A 73 8.43 -3.00 -10.83
CA VAL A 73 8.63 -2.46 -9.48
C VAL A 73 10.07 -1.96 -9.32
N VAL A 74 11.06 -2.73 -9.76
CA VAL A 74 12.48 -2.36 -9.76
C VAL A 74 12.72 -1.09 -10.57
N ALA A 75 12.23 -1.05 -11.81
CA ALA A 75 12.38 0.12 -12.67
C ALA A 75 11.70 1.36 -12.07
N HIS A 76 10.52 1.19 -11.45
CA HIS A 76 9.82 2.28 -10.80
C HIS A 76 10.61 2.81 -9.60
N VAL A 77 11.07 1.93 -8.70
CA VAL A 77 11.76 2.32 -7.45
C VAL A 77 13.10 2.99 -7.72
N GLY A 78 13.94 2.44 -8.59
CA GLY A 78 15.27 2.95 -8.88
C GLY A 78 16.17 3.00 -7.65
N ASP A 79 16.83 4.14 -7.41
CA ASP A 79 17.78 4.38 -6.32
C ASP A 79 17.12 4.82 -5.00
N ARG A 80 15.79 4.94 -4.95
CA ARG A 80 15.05 5.43 -3.79
C ARG A 80 15.08 4.47 -2.60
N ALA A 81 15.36 3.19 -2.84
CA ALA A 81 15.38 2.13 -1.84
C ALA A 81 16.28 0.96 -2.28
N HIS A 82 16.71 0.13 -1.34
CA HIS A 82 17.34 -1.14 -1.62
C HIS A 82 16.31 -2.10 -2.21
N LEU A 83 16.70 -2.84 -3.25
CA LEU A 83 15.79 -3.73 -3.97
C LEU A 83 16.09 -5.19 -3.63
N SER A 84 15.07 -5.90 -3.13
CA SER A 84 15.12 -7.34 -2.89
C SER A 84 14.21 -8.07 -3.88
N LEU A 85 14.79 -8.57 -4.96
CA LEU A 85 14.10 -9.44 -5.91
C LEU A 85 13.99 -10.86 -5.37
N GLU A 86 12.78 -11.39 -5.29
CA GLU A 86 12.54 -12.76 -4.84
C GLU A 86 12.83 -13.76 -5.99
N PRO A 87 13.57 -14.86 -5.72
CA PRO A 87 13.95 -15.81 -6.76
C PRO A 87 12.78 -16.75 -7.09
N GLY A 88 12.03 -16.41 -8.13
CA GLY A 88 10.96 -17.26 -8.66
C GLY A 88 9.60 -16.93 -8.06
N ASP A 89 9.12 -17.79 -7.16
CA ASP A 89 7.80 -17.65 -6.51
C ASP A 89 7.85 -16.69 -5.32
N PRO A 90 6.73 -16.02 -5.00
CA PRO A 90 6.69 -15.09 -3.88
C PRO A 90 6.98 -15.80 -2.56
N LEU A 91 7.75 -15.15 -1.68
CA LEU A 91 8.10 -15.65 -0.34
C LEU A 91 7.05 -15.30 0.73
N GLY A 92 5.99 -14.59 0.35
CA GLY A 92 5.02 -14.06 1.29
C GLY A 92 5.61 -12.94 2.16
N THR A 93 4.80 -12.40 3.07
CA THR A 93 5.19 -11.20 3.82
C THR A 93 6.30 -11.46 4.85
N ALA A 94 6.27 -12.60 5.54
CA ALA A 94 7.31 -12.95 6.51
C ALA A 94 8.58 -13.44 5.80
N GLY A 95 8.44 -14.26 4.76
CA GLY A 95 9.58 -14.73 3.98
C GLY A 95 10.31 -13.59 3.24
N GLY A 96 9.58 -12.61 2.71
CA GLY A 96 10.18 -11.41 2.10
C GLY A 96 10.99 -10.57 3.09
N VAL A 97 10.48 -10.37 4.32
CA VAL A 97 11.25 -9.72 5.39
C VAL A 97 12.46 -10.58 5.80
N ALA A 98 12.29 -11.90 5.87
CA ALA A 98 13.36 -12.84 6.20
C ALA A 98 14.49 -12.86 5.16
N ASN A 99 14.17 -12.65 3.88
CA ASN A 99 15.13 -12.55 2.77
C ASN A 99 16.01 -11.29 2.89
N LEU A 100 15.48 -10.24 3.51
CA LEU A 100 16.17 -8.98 3.79
C LEU A 100 16.96 -8.99 5.11
N ARG A 101 17.07 -10.12 5.82
CA ARG A 101 17.69 -10.20 7.15
C ARG A 101 19.08 -9.58 7.22
N ASP A 102 19.94 -9.91 6.26
CA ASP A 102 21.33 -9.42 6.22
C ASP A 102 21.39 -7.92 5.89
N TRP A 103 20.41 -7.40 5.15
CA TRP A 103 20.28 -5.95 4.96
C TRP A 103 19.77 -5.30 6.24
N ILE A 104 18.75 -5.86 6.90
CA ILE A 104 18.18 -5.32 8.15
C ILE A 104 19.23 -5.25 9.26
N ASP A 105 20.11 -6.25 9.37
CA ASP A 105 21.33 -6.24 10.20
C ASP A 105 21.17 -5.64 11.61
N GLY A 106 20.42 -6.33 12.49
CA GLY A 106 20.32 -5.90 13.89
C GLY A 106 19.30 -4.78 14.16
N ARG A 107 18.73 -4.19 13.11
CA ARG A 107 17.84 -3.04 13.22
C ARG A 107 16.39 -3.44 13.49
N PRO A 108 15.64 -2.66 14.29
CA PRO A 108 14.19 -2.75 14.26
C PRO A 108 13.67 -2.34 12.88
N VAL A 109 12.54 -2.92 12.45
CA VAL A 109 12.03 -2.73 11.10
C VAL A 109 10.58 -2.29 11.10
N LEU A 110 10.32 -1.17 10.42
CA LEU A 110 8.98 -0.72 10.08
C LEU A 110 8.59 -1.37 8.75
N VAL A 111 7.56 -2.21 8.75
CA VAL A 111 7.07 -2.93 7.57
C VAL A 111 5.81 -2.25 7.07
N GLY A 112 5.83 -1.75 5.84
CA GLY A 112 4.68 -1.16 5.15
C GLY A 112 4.21 -2.03 3.99
N ASN A 113 2.91 -2.07 3.73
CA ASN A 113 2.38 -2.73 2.54
C ASN A 113 2.23 -1.72 1.39
N ALA A 114 2.69 -2.07 0.18
CA ALA A 114 2.47 -1.27 -1.03
C ALA A 114 1.08 -1.46 -1.64
N ASP A 115 0.09 -1.87 -0.85
CA ASP A 115 -1.21 -2.30 -1.38
C ASP A 115 -2.40 -1.76 -0.57
N ALA A 116 -2.12 -0.88 0.40
CA ALA A 116 -3.08 -0.20 1.24
C ALA A 116 -3.17 1.29 0.89
N TYR A 117 -4.39 1.82 0.81
CA TYR A 117 -4.61 3.27 0.77
C TYR A 117 -4.90 3.76 2.18
N LEU A 118 -4.09 4.71 2.64
CA LEU A 118 -4.29 5.44 3.88
C LEU A 118 -4.37 6.93 3.56
N ALA A 119 -5.30 7.65 4.18
CA ALA A 119 -5.34 9.11 4.19
C ALA A 119 -5.75 9.66 5.56
N ASP A 120 -4.90 10.49 6.16
CA ASP A 120 -5.23 11.23 7.37
C ASP A 120 -5.63 12.66 6.96
N PRO A 121 -6.85 13.12 7.27
CA PRO A 121 -7.27 14.48 6.94
C PRO A 121 -6.58 15.56 7.81
N ALA A 122 -6.00 15.17 8.95
CA ALA A 122 -5.39 16.06 9.92
C ALA A 122 -3.85 16.12 9.81
N ALA A 123 -3.22 15.21 9.05
CA ALA A 123 -1.77 15.13 8.95
C ALA A 123 -1.29 14.75 7.53
N PRO A 124 -0.12 15.28 7.10
CA PRO A 124 0.53 14.76 5.90
C PRO A 124 1.02 13.31 6.13
N PRO A 125 1.42 12.58 5.07
CA PRO A 125 2.05 11.27 5.21
C PRO A 125 3.28 11.28 6.12
N GLY A 126 3.40 10.32 7.03
CA GLY A 126 4.53 10.17 7.96
C GLY A 126 4.10 10.27 9.42
N PRO A 127 3.65 11.44 9.90
CA PRO A 127 3.10 11.57 11.26
C PRO A 127 2.03 10.53 11.61
N ASP A 128 1.22 10.14 10.62
CA ASP A 128 0.16 9.14 10.74
C ASP A 128 0.67 7.74 11.10
N VAL A 129 1.88 7.37 10.64
CA VAL A 129 2.56 6.12 10.99
C VAL A 129 3.60 6.29 12.11
N ALA A 130 3.98 7.53 12.45
CA ALA A 130 4.91 7.82 13.54
C ALA A 130 4.39 7.35 14.91
N ALA A 131 3.07 7.26 15.07
CA ALA A 131 2.42 6.74 16.28
C ALA A 131 2.88 5.31 16.64
N LEU A 132 3.33 4.51 15.66
CA LEU A 132 3.93 3.20 15.92
C LEU A 132 5.22 3.29 16.75
N LEU A 133 5.94 4.40 16.68
CA LEU A 133 7.24 4.60 17.33
C LEU A 133 7.12 5.26 18.71
N ASP A 134 6.00 5.94 18.98
CA ASP A 134 5.82 6.74 20.20
C ASP A 134 5.87 5.88 21.49
N GLY A 135 6.80 6.18 22.38
CA GLY A 135 7.04 5.41 23.59
C GLY A 135 7.33 3.91 23.34
N TRP A 136 7.86 3.55 22.17
CA TRP A 136 8.15 2.15 21.86
C TRP A 136 9.31 1.62 22.72
N ASP A 137 9.10 0.45 23.32
CA ASP A 137 10.04 -0.22 24.23
C ASP A 137 11.17 -0.98 23.50
N GLY A 138 11.18 -0.96 22.16
CA GLY A 138 12.10 -1.74 21.34
C GLY A 138 11.78 -3.23 21.26
N HIS A 139 10.72 -3.67 21.95
CA HIS A 139 10.41 -5.08 22.13
C HIS A 139 9.02 -5.49 21.64
N THR A 140 8.02 -4.65 21.79
CA THR A 140 6.62 -4.97 21.47
C THR A 140 6.40 -4.92 19.96
N VAL A 141 5.71 -5.91 19.39
CA VAL A 141 5.21 -5.80 18.01
C VAL A 141 4.08 -4.78 18.00
N ARG A 142 4.14 -3.79 17.10
CA ARG A 142 3.06 -2.80 16.98
C ARG A 142 2.41 -2.88 15.62
N LEU A 143 1.08 -2.96 15.61
CA LEU A 143 0.27 -2.95 14.40
C LEU A 143 -0.49 -1.63 14.32
N LEU A 144 -0.48 -0.98 13.17
CA LEU A 144 -1.38 0.12 12.90
C LEU A 144 -2.74 -0.47 12.53
N GLY A 145 -3.81 -0.01 13.17
CA GLY A 145 -5.12 -0.64 13.00
C GLY A 145 -6.34 0.24 13.20
N GLN A 146 -7.48 -0.20 12.68
CA GLN A 146 -8.79 0.44 12.85
C GLN A 146 -9.81 -0.53 13.44
N PRO A 147 -10.82 -0.05 14.19
CA PRO A 147 -11.88 -0.92 14.69
C PRO A 147 -12.46 -1.77 13.57
N ALA A 148 -12.46 -3.08 13.76
CA ALA A 148 -13.03 -4.00 12.79
C ALA A 148 -14.56 -4.01 12.90
N ALA A 149 -15.25 -4.17 11.76
CA ALA A 149 -16.71 -4.36 11.75
C ALA A 149 -17.13 -5.62 12.50
N ASP A 150 -16.33 -6.70 12.37
CA ASP A 150 -16.41 -7.89 13.21
C ASP A 150 -15.10 -8.02 14.02
N PRO A 151 -15.11 -7.64 15.31
CA PRO A 151 -13.94 -7.74 16.18
C PRO A 151 -13.39 -9.15 16.36
N ALA A 152 -14.20 -10.19 16.11
CA ALA A 152 -13.82 -11.60 16.25
C ALA A 152 -13.35 -12.25 14.94
N ALA A 153 -13.33 -11.52 13.82
CA ALA A 153 -12.91 -12.07 12.55
C ALA A 153 -11.43 -12.56 12.60
N PRO A 154 -11.06 -13.67 11.91
CA PRO A 154 -9.73 -14.28 12.05
C PRO A 154 -8.53 -13.39 11.71
N GLY A 155 -8.74 -12.24 11.06
CA GLY A 155 -7.71 -11.26 10.71
C GLY A 155 -7.58 -10.08 11.67
N THR A 156 -8.32 -10.08 12.79
CA THR A 156 -8.29 -8.97 13.76
C THR A 156 -7.30 -9.20 14.90
N PHE A 157 -6.84 -8.10 15.48
CA PHE A 157 -5.98 -8.06 16.67
C PHE A 157 -6.56 -7.04 17.63
N ALA A 158 -6.81 -7.42 18.87
CA ALA A 158 -7.48 -6.55 19.87
C ALA A 158 -8.73 -5.82 19.32
N GLY A 159 -9.55 -6.52 18.51
CA GLY A 159 -10.76 -5.95 17.89
C GLY A 159 -10.54 -4.99 16.71
N HIS A 160 -9.31 -4.89 16.20
CA HIS A 160 -8.95 -4.00 15.10
C HIS A 160 -8.47 -4.80 13.87
N CYS A 161 -8.74 -4.28 12.67
CA CYS A 161 -8.11 -4.73 11.43
C CYS A 161 -6.78 -3.99 11.21
N PHE A 162 -5.81 -4.67 10.61
CA PHE A 162 -4.52 -4.09 10.23
C PHE A 162 -4.67 -3.13 9.04
N THR A 163 -4.06 -1.95 9.10
CA THR A 163 -4.20 -0.92 8.06
C THR A 163 -2.98 -0.73 7.17
N GLY A 164 -1.95 -1.58 7.28
CA GLY A 164 -0.86 -1.62 6.30
C GLY A 164 0.54 -1.28 6.83
N PHE A 165 0.70 -0.86 8.09
CA PHE A 165 2.01 -0.62 8.70
C PHE A 165 2.18 -1.34 10.04
N SER A 166 3.29 -2.06 10.22
CA SER A 166 3.66 -2.71 11.47
C SER A 166 5.10 -2.40 11.84
N LEU A 167 5.43 -2.45 13.14
CA LEU A 167 6.79 -2.30 13.66
C LEU A 167 7.21 -3.60 14.32
N LEU A 168 8.32 -4.16 13.84
CA LEU A 168 8.85 -5.44 14.30
C LEU A 168 10.22 -5.26 14.98
N PRO A 169 10.43 -5.86 16.16
CA PRO A 169 11.73 -5.90 16.79
C PRO A 169 12.68 -6.88 16.06
N TRP A 170 13.96 -6.53 15.97
CA TRP A 170 14.99 -7.37 15.31
C TRP A 170 14.98 -8.82 15.78
N ARG A 171 14.82 -9.06 17.08
CA ARG A 171 14.86 -10.42 17.66
C ARG A 171 13.86 -11.39 17.01
N LEU A 172 12.72 -10.88 16.52
CA LEU A 172 11.72 -11.72 15.85
C LEU A 172 12.09 -11.91 14.37
N VAL A 173 12.62 -10.88 13.72
CA VAL A 173 13.07 -10.93 12.33
C VAL A 173 14.26 -11.88 12.15
N ARG A 174 15.23 -11.84 13.08
CA ARG A 174 16.47 -12.63 13.05
C ARG A 174 16.23 -14.14 12.97
N ASP A 175 15.08 -14.63 13.41
CA ASP A 175 14.80 -16.06 13.49
C ASP A 175 13.76 -16.52 12.45
N LEU A 176 13.26 -15.62 11.59
CA LEU A 176 12.29 -15.97 10.53
C LEU A 176 12.94 -16.87 9.46
N PRO A 177 12.29 -17.91 8.95
CA PRO A 177 12.80 -18.69 7.82
C PRO A 177 12.59 -17.97 6.47
N VAL A 178 13.51 -18.15 5.52
CA VAL A 178 13.36 -17.67 4.13
C VAL A 178 12.53 -18.70 3.33
N VAL A 179 11.23 -18.74 3.61
CA VAL A 179 10.24 -19.63 2.97
C VAL A 179 8.91 -18.91 2.82
N PHE A 180 8.03 -19.42 1.95
CA PHE A 180 6.67 -18.90 1.82
C PHE A 180 5.94 -18.89 3.17
N SER A 181 5.73 -17.68 3.71
CA SER A 181 5.10 -17.49 5.02
C SER A 181 4.56 -16.06 5.17
N ASP A 182 3.61 -15.89 6.08
CA ASP A 182 2.97 -14.60 6.36
C ASP A 182 3.28 -14.10 7.79
N LEU A 183 3.37 -12.77 7.93
CA LEU A 183 3.66 -12.11 9.21
C LEU A 183 2.58 -12.36 10.27
N VAL A 184 1.32 -12.59 9.86
CA VAL A 184 0.20 -12.87 10.79
C VAL A 184 0.51 -14.12 11.61
N ARG A 185 0.84 -15.23 10.94
CA ARG A 185 1.11 -16.52 11.57
C ARG A 185 2.52 -16.59 12.15
N ALA A 186 3.51 -16.06 11.45
CA ALA A 186 4.91 -16.20 11.83
C ALA A 186 5.34 -15.26 12.97
N VAL A 187 4.70 -14.09 13.10
CA VAL A 187 5.13 -13.05 14.04
C VAL A 187 3.99 -12.55 14.92
N TRP A 188 2.87 -12.11 14.34
CA TRP A 188 1.86 -11.35 15.07
C TRP A 188 1.05 -12.22 16.02
N ARG A 189 0.56 -13.40 15.59
CA ARG A 189 -0.18 -14.33 16.46
C ARG A 189 0.69 -14.87 17.61
N PRO A 190 1.95 -15.28 17.39
CA PRO A 190 2.86 -15.61 18.49
C PRO A 190 3.09 -14.45 19.46
N ALA A 191 3.29 -13.23 18.96
CA ALA A 191 3.49 -12.04 19.80
C ALA A 191 2.23 -11.70 20.61
N GLU A 192 1.04 -11.79 20.02
CA GLU A 192 -0.24 -11.60 20.70
C GLU A 192 -0.44 -12.65 21.81
N ALA A 193 -0.20 -13.93 21.52
CA ALA A 193 -0.28 -15.00 22.52
C ALA A 193 0.70 -14.81 23.69
N ALA A 194 1.84 -14.19 23.44
CA ALA A 194 2.84 -13.85 24.45
C ALA A 194 2.58 -12.52 25.18
N GLY A 195 1.49 -11.80 24.85
CA GLY A 195 1.21 -10.46 25.41
C GLY A 195 2.20 -9.38 24.95
N ALA A 196 2.93 -9.61 23.87
CA ALA A 196 3.97 -8.75 23.32
C ALA A 196 3.56 -8.08 21.99
N LEU A 197 2.26 -7.90 21.77
CA LEU A 197 1.69 -7.19 20.63
C LEU A 197 0.75 -6.09 21.12
N ALA A 198 0.86 -4.90 20.52
CA ALA A 198 -0.05 -3.80 20.73
C ALA A 198 -0.61 -3.31 19.39
N VAL A 199 -1.87 -2.89 19.39
CA VAL A 199 -2.46 -2.17 18.25
C VAL A 199 -2.45 -0.68 18.54
N VAL A 200 -1.91 0.08 17.61
CA VAL A 200 -1.91 1.54 17.60
C VAL A 200 -3.07 2.01 16.70
N PRO A 201 -4.04 2.78 17.22
CA PRO A 201 -5.17 3.24 16.43
C PRO A 201 -4.74 4.15 15.29
N TYR A 202 -5.29 3.91 14.11
CA TYR A 202 -5.16 4.79 12.95
C TYR A 202 -6.39 5.69 12.80
N PRO A 203 -6.25 7.01 12.92
CA PRO A 203 -7.39 7.94 12.93
C PRO A 203 -7.94 8.26 11.54
N GLY A 204 -7.21 7.97 10.47
CA GLY A 204 -7.57 8.36 9.11
C GLY A 204 -8.55 7.43 8.40
N THR A 205 -8.56 7.46 7.08
CA THR A 205 -9.31 6.52 6.23
C THR A 205 -8.38 5.45 5.68
N PHE A 206 -8.83 4.19 5.71
CA PHE A 206 -8.12 3.04 5.17
C PHE A 206 -8.98 2.27 4.15
N PHE A 207 -8.35 1.85 3.04
CA PHE A 207 -8.90 0.87 2.11
C PHE A 207 -7.82 -0.17 1.75
N ASP A 208 -8.17 -1.47 1.80
CA ASP A 208 -7.30 -2.60 1.38
C ASP A 208 -7.02 -2.59 -0.14
N THR A 209 -7.80 -1.82 -0.92
CA THR A 209 -7.76 -1.76 -2.40
C THR A 209 -7.69 -3.13 -3.08
N GLY A 210 -8.16 -4.18 -2.40
CA GLY A 210 -7.99 -5.56 -2.83
C GLY A 210 -8.94 -5.98 -3.93
N THR A 211 -10.07 -5.29 -4.07
CA THR A 211 -11.08 -5.53 -5.12
C THR A 211 -11.27 -4.29 -5.98
N PRO A 212 -11.82 -4.43 -7.21
CA PRO A 212 -12.15 -3.27 -8.05
C PRO A 212 -13.06 -2.25 -7.34
N ALA A 213 -13.99 -2.73 -6.50
CA ALA A 213 -14.88 -1.87 -5.73
C ALA A 213 -14.11 -1.05 -4.67
N ASP A 214 -13.24 -1.68 -3.90
CA ASP A 214 -12.42 -1.00 -2.88
C ASP A 214 -11.43 -0.03 -3.52
N TYR A 215 -10.84 -0.43 -4.65
CA TYR A 215 -9.91 0.41 -5.40
C TYR A 215 -10.61 1.63 -6.02
N LEU A 216 -11.82 1.47 -6.56
CA LEU A 216 -12.65 2.61 -6.98
C LEU A 216 -12.97 3.51 -5.79
N ALA A 217 -13.42 2.94 -4.67
CA ALA A 217 -13.75 3.72 -3.46
C ALA A 217 -12.55 4.55 -2.97
N ALA A 218 -11.36 3.97 -2.93
CA ALA A 218 -10.12 4.66 -2.57
C ALA A 218 -9.81 5.81 -3.53
N ASN A 219 -10.00 5.62 -4.85
CA ASN A 219 -9.80 6.68 -5.85
C ASN A 219 -10.81 7.82 -5.71
N LEU A 220 -12.09 7.50 -5.50
CA LEU A 220 -13.13 8.50 -5.29
C LEU A 220 -12.91 9.28 -3.99
N HIS A 221 -12.45 8.60 -2.93
CA HIS A 221 -12.03 9.25 -1.71
C HIS A 221 -10.83 10.19 -1.96
N ALA A 222 -9.82 9.75 -2.70
CA ALA A 222 -8.66 10.57 -3.04
C ALA A 222 -9.04 11.82 -3.88
N ALA A 223 -10.11 11.74 -4.66
CA ALA A 223 -10.69 12.86 -5.40
C ALA A 223 -11.65 13.72 -4.55
N ALA A 224 -11.81 13.45 -3.25
CA ALA A 224 -12.77 14.09 -2.35
C ALA A 224 -14.23 14.08 -2.89
N GLY A 225 -14.61 13.01 -3.59
CA GLY A 225 -15.92 12.91 -4.25
C GLY A 225 -16.09 13.85 -5.46
N GLY A 226 -15.05 14.57 -5.87
CA GLY A 226 -15.04 15.43 -7.04
C GLY A 226 -14.44 14.76 -8.28
N VAL A 227 -13.94 15.57 -9.19
CA VAL A 227 -13.21 15.11 -10.38
C VAL A 227 -11.74 15.48 -10.21
N LEU A 228 -10.88 14.47 -10.21
CA LEU A 228 -9.42 14.64 -10.13
C LEU A 228 -8.83 14.32 -11.51
N VAL A 229 -8.30 15.34 -12.18
CA VAL A 229 -7.69 15.22 -13.52
C VAL A 229 -6.21 15.54 -13.38
N GLU A 230 -5.36 14.62 -13.83
CA GLU A 230 -3.93 14.87 -13.95
C GLU A 230 -3.66 15.93 -15.03
N GLU A 231 -2.64 16.76 -14.84
CA GLU A 231 -2.38 17.95 -15.66
C GLU A 231 -2.23 17.64 -17.16
N THR A 232 -1.64 16.48 -17.49
CA THR A 232 -1.40 16.07 -18.89
C THR A 232 -2.58 15.36 -19.54
N ALA A 233 -3.67 15.12 -18.80
CA ALA A 233 -4.85 14.48 -19.34
C ALA A 233 -5.73 15.45 -20.15
N THR A 234 -6.47 14.92 -21.11
CA THR A 234 -7.42 15.68 -21.92
C THR A 234 -8.84 15.20 -21.68
N VAL A 235 -9.73 16.10 -21.24
CA VAL A 235 -11.16 15.79 -21.02
C VAL A 235 -12.00 16.75 -21.87
N THR A 236 -12.69 16.20 -22.86
CA THR A 236 -13.63 16.96 -23.72
C THR A 236 -15.09 16.53 -23.52
N GLY A 237 -15.32 15.34 -22.97
CA GLY A 237 -16.64 14.83 -22.60
C GLY A 237 -17.06 15.18 -21.16
N HIS A 238 -18.11 14.52 -20.66
CA HIS A 238 -18.62 14.75 -19.31
C HIS A 238 -17.94 13.86 -18.27
N CYS A 239 -17.49 14.43 -17.15
CA CYS A 239 -16.80 13.72 -16.09
C CYS A 239 -17.41 14.07 -14.73
N VAL A 240 -17.82 13.06 -13.97
CA VAL A 240 -18.48 13.22 -12.66
C VAL A 240 -17.89 12.22 -11.66
N GLU A 241 -17.53 12.66 -10.45
CA GLU A 241 -16.96 11.82 -9.38
C GLU A 241 -15.90 10.84 -9.93
N SER A 242 -14.82 11.30 -10.53
CA SER A 242 -13.93 10.42 -11.32
C SER A 242 -12.48 10.84 -11.21
N VAL A 243 -11.58 9.89 -11.45
CA VAL A 243 -10.12 10.11 -11.47
C VAL A 243 -9.62 9.87 -12.88
N VAL A 244 -8.90 10.83 -13.46
CA VAL A 244 -8.32 10.75 -14.80
C VAL A 244 -6.80 10.90 -14.68
N GLY A 245 -6.08 9.85 -15.06
CA GLY A 245 -4.62 9.76 -14.94
C GLY A 245 -3.86 10.44 -16.07
N ALA A 246 -2.54 10.54 -15.89
CA ALA A 246 -1.64 11.24 -16.80
C ALA A 246 -1.77 10.78 -18.25
N GLY A 247 -1.84 11.71 -19.19
CA GLY A 247 -1.96 11.45 -20.62
C GLY A 247 -3.22 10.72 -21.05
N ALA A 248 -4.19 10.51 -20.15
CA ALA A 248 -5.46 9.90 -20.50
C ALA A 248 -6.33 10.85 -21.33
N ARG A 249 -7.19 10.28 -22.18
CA ARG A 249 -8.12 11.04 -23.02
C ARG A 249 -9.56 10.62 -22.78
N VAL A 250 -10.42 11.54 -22.39
CA VAL A 250 -11.85 11.31 -22.11
C VAL A 250 -12.70 12.21 -23.01
N ASP A 251 -13.14 11.67 -24.14
CA ASP A 251 -14.07 12.33 -25.06
C ASP A 251 -15.53 11.87 -24.87
N GLY A 252 -15.75 10.78 -24.11
CA GLY A 252 -17.09 10.26 -23.77
C GLY A 252 -17.57 10.70 -22.38
N ASP A 253 -18.60 10.03 -21.87
CA ASP A 253 -19.18 10.31 -20.55
C ASP A 253 -18.66 9.32 -19.51
N VAL A 254 -18.13 9.81 -18.40
CA VAL A 254 -17.68 9.00 -17.28
C VAL A 254 -18.31 9.48 -15.96
N SER A 255 -18.77 8.51 -15.16
CA SER A 255 -19.25 8.76 -13.80
C SER A 255 -18.70 7.71 -12.85
N ARG A 256 -18.18 8.10 -11.68
CA ARG A 256 -17.62 7.13 -10.71
C ARG A 256 -16.62 6.18 -11.38
N THR A 257 -15.69 6.74 -12.12
CA THR A 257 -14.77 5.99 -13.00
C THR A 257 -13.33 6.37 -12.72
N VAL A 258 -12.44 5.37 -12.72
CA VAL A 258 -11.00 5.59 -12.73
C VAL A 258 -10.50 5.35 -14.14
N VAL A 259 -9.94 6.36 -14.78
CA VAL A 259 -9.29 6.27 -16.09
C VAL A 259 -7.78 6.28 -15.85
N TRP A 260 -7.12 5.13 -16.06
CA TRP A 260 -5.69 4.98 -15.83
C TRP A 260 -4.84 5.87 -16.75
N PRO A 261 -3.56 6.12 -16.39
CA PRO A 261 -2.62 6.82 -17.25
C PRO A 261 -2.60 6.26 -18.68
N GLY A 262 -2.62 7.15 -19.67
CA GLY A 262 -2.64 6.83 -21.10
C GLY A 262 -3.91 6.15 -21.62
N ALA A 263 -4.92 5.93 -20.77
CA ALA A 263 -6.16 5.26 -21.17
C ALA A 263 -7.07 6.20 -21.99
N THR A 264 -7.99 5.62 -22.76
CA THR A 264 -8.91 6.40 -23.61
C THR A 264 -10.35 5.98 -23.40
N VAL A 265 -11.22 6.98 -23.26
CA VAL A 265 -12.68 6.86 -23.35
C VAL A 265 -13.13 7.67 -24.57
N ARG A 266 -13.60 6.96 -25.60
CA ARG A 266 -13.95 7.53 -26.91
C ARG A 266 -15.28 8.28 -26.85
N ALA A 267 -15.45 9.21 -27.79
CA ALA A 267 -16.73 9.87 -28.02
C ALA A 267 -17.85 8.83 -28.21
N GLY A 268 -18.96 9.02 -27.49
CA GLY A 268 -20.11 8.11 -27.49
C GLY A 268 -20.05 6.98 -26.46
N GLU A 269 -18.91 6.70 -25.83
CA GLU A 269 -18.86 5.78 -24.69
C GLU A 269 -19.50 6.42 -23.45
N ARG A 270 -20.24 5.61 -22.67
CA ARG A 270 -20.79 6.01 -21.36
C ARG A 270 -20.39 4.98 -20.31
N LEU A 271 -19.52 5.37 -19.39
CA LEU A 271 -18.93 4.50 -18.39
C LEU A 271 -19.39 4.90 -16.99
N ARG A 272 -19.74 3.90 -16.16
CA ARG A 272 -20.18 4.12 -14.79
C ARG A 272 -19.73 3.02 -13.85
N ASN A 273 -19.16 3.38 -12.70
CA ASN A 273 -18.66 2.44 -11.69
C ASN A 273 -17.68 1.43 -12.29
N VAL A 274 -16.67 1.92 -13.02
CA VAL A 274 -15.67 1.08 -13.71
C VAL A 274 -14.26 1.63 -13.54
N ILE A 275 -13.28 0.79 -13.83
CA ILE A 275 -11.89 1.18 -14.04
C ILE A 275 -11.59 0.96 -15.53
N ARG A 276 -11.13 2.00 -16.22
CA ARG A 276 -10.68 1.97 -17.62
C ARG A 276 -9.14 1.92 -17.64
N ALA A 277 -8.59 0.86 -18.21
CA ALA A 277 -7.15 0.68 -18.42
C ALA A 277 -6.84 0.51 -19.90
N GLY A 278 -6.02 1.40 -20.48
CA GLY A 278 -5.84 1.46 -21.92
C GLY A 278 -7.14 1.85 -22.65
N SER A 279 -7.27 1.44 -23.91
CA SER A 279 -8.48 1.72 -24.72
C SER A 279 -9.41 0.52 -24.89
N ASP A 280 -9.00 -0.63 -24.34
CA ASP A 280 -9.54 -1.95 -24.61
C ASP A 280 -10.06 -2.67 -23.35
N LEU A 281 -9.60 -2.28 -22.15
CA LEU A 281 -9.99 -2.93 -20.91
C LEU A 281 -10.86 -2.03 -20.02
N THR A 282 -12.06 -2.49 -19.71
CA THR A 282 -12.98 -1.88 -18.73
C THR A 282 -13.37 -2.91 -17.68
N VAL A 283 -13.07 -2.63 -16.42
CA VAL A 283 -13.36 -3.52 -15.29
C VAL A 283 -14.52 -2.96 -14.47
N PRO A 284 -15.67 -3.65 -14.39
CA PRO A 284 -16.78 -3.25 -13.53
C PRO A 284 -16.44 -3.32 -12.04
N CYS A 285 -16.85 -2.29 -11.30
CA CYS A 285 -16.71 -2.21 -9.85
C CYS A 285 -18.07 -2.52 -9.22
N ARG A 286 -18.37 -3.82 -9.06
CA ARG A 286 -19.60 -4.27 -8.40
C ARG A 286 -19.35 -4.36 -6.89
N ALA A 287 -20.25 -3.81 -6.08
CA ALA A 287 -20.29 -4.12 -4.66
C ALA A 287 -20.53 -5.64 -4.51
N GLN A 288 -19.77 -6.30 -3.64
CA GLN A 288 -20.12 -7.66 -3.22
C GLN A 288 -21.44 -7.53 -2.43
N GLY A 289 -22.50 -8.12 -2.98
CA GLY A 289 -23.81 -8.17 -2.34
C GLY A 289 -23.85 -9.13 -1.17
#